data_AF-A0A7C4DNI1-F1
#
_entry.id   AF-A0A7C4DNI1-F1
#
_cell.length_a   1.000
_cell.length_b   1.000
_cell.length_c   1.000
_cell.angle_alpha   90.00
_cell.angle_beta   90.00
_cell.angle_gamma   90.00
#
_symmetry.space_group_name_H-M   'P 1'
#
loop_
_entity.id
_entity.type
_entity.pdbx_description
1 polymer ?
#
loop_
_entity_poly.entity_id
_entity_poly.type
_entity_poly.pdbx_seq_one_letter_code
_entity_poly.pdbx_strand_id
1 'polypeptide(L)'
;MRGYLVGFNEECFEVEFTSDAIRVRSGLELEVRERMVMVHGVLSSEVHGIRNGRKKAVYVRHVGITMRCNSFREIVQEISSPLAQIKYTRSRLGGYLTIITSGRFLTDYIVVDESAMAIVLPGRREVYAEMAGNVLTLYIV
;
A
#
# COMPACT_ATOMS: atom_id res chain seq x y z
N MET A 1 -8.48 19.42 -1.88
CA MET A 1 -7.64 18.26 -1.48
C MET A 1 -6.47 18.20 -2.45
N ARG A 2 -5.25 17.98 -1.96
CA ARG A 2 -4.04 17.96 -2.80
C ARG A 2 -3.61 16.49 -2.93
N GLY A 3 -3.84 15.90 -4.10
CA GLY A 3 -3.29 14.60 -4.47
C GLY A 3 -1.87 14.77 -5.01
N TYR A 4 -1.02 13.78 -4.75
CA TYR A 4 0.36 13.72 -5.24
C TYR A 4 0.47 12.61 -6.29
N LEU A 5 1.31 12.80 -7.31
CA LEU A 5 1.70 11.71 -8.21
C LEU A 5 3.10 11.23 -7.85
N VAL A 6 3.21 9.96 -7.48
CA VAL A 6 4.50 9.32 -7.22
C VAL A 6 4.90 8.52 -8.44
N GLY A 7 6.10 8.75 -8.98
CA GLY A 7 6.61 8.01 -10.13
C GLY A 7 6.89 6.53 -9.82
N PHE A 8 6.64 5.66 -10.79
CA PHE A 8 6.86 4.22 -10.73
C PHE A 8 7.20 3.70 -12.13
N ASN A 9 8.49 3.57 -12.46
CA ASN A 9 8.93 3.30 -13.84
C ASN A 9 8.33 4.31 -14.85
N GLU A 10 7.54 3.86 -15.82
CA GLU A 10 6.80 4.69 -16.80
C GLU A 10 5.35 5.00 -16.35
N GLU A 11 4.98 4.49 -15.18
CA GLU A 11 3.67 4.60 -14.55
C GLU A 11 3.76 5.45 -13.28
N CYS A 12 2.62 5.73 -12.67
CA CYS A 12 2.53 6.55 -11.48
C CYS A 12 1.55 5.95 -10.47
N PHE A 13 1.68 6.36 -9.20
CA PHE A 13 0.66 6.21 -8.17
C PHE A 13 0.07 7.57 -7.84
N GLU A 14 -1.26 7.66 -7.74
CA GLU A 14 -1.92 8.81 -7.15
C GLU A 14 -2.08 8.56 -5.66
N VAL A 15 -1.57 9.48 -4.86
CA VAL A 15 -1.57 9.41 -3.41
C VAL A 15 -2.39 10.55 -2.85
N GLU A 16 -3.38 10.22 -2.03
CA GLU A 16 -4.22 11.19 -1.33
C GLU A 16 -4.13 10.98 0.18
N PHE A 17 -3.97 12.07 0.91
CA PHE A 17 -4.05 12.09 2.36
C PHE A 17 -5.33 12.80 2.80
N THR A 18 -6.07 12.14 3.68
CA THR A 18 -7.21 12.72 4.39
C THR A 18 -6.90 12.78 5.88
N SER A 19 -7.81 13.25 6.72
CA SER A 19 -7.58 13.31 8.18
C SER A 19 -7.49 11.93 8.83
N ASP A 20 -8.07 10.89 8.23
CA ASP A 20 -8.18 9.54 8.79
C ASP A 20 -7.71 8.41 7.87
N ALA A 21 -7.35 8.70 6.62
CA ALA A 21 -6.96 7.69 5.65
C ALA A 21 -5.80 8.13 4.74
N ILE A 22 -5.03 7.13 4.29
CA ILE A 22 -4.09 7.22 3.16
C ILE A 22 -4.71 6.42 2.01
N ARG A 23 -4.81 7.04 0.83
CA ARG A 23 -5.28 6.36 -0.39
C ARG A 23 -4.18 6.34 -1.43
N VAL A 24 -3.99 5.20 -2.07
CA VAL A 24 -3.00 4.99 -3.14
C VAL A 24 -3.69 4.29 -4.31
N ARG A 25 -3.64 4.90 -5.50
CA ARG A 25 -4.31 4.41 -6.71
C ARG A 25 -3.35 4.27 -7.87
N SER A 26 -3.38 3.11 -8.54
CA SER A 26 -2.79 2.90 -9.85
C SER A 26 -3.27 1.59 -10.46
N GLY A 27 -4.50 1.53 -10.98
CA GLY A 27 -5.14 0.27 -11.41
C GLY A 27 -5.67 -0.58 -10.24
N LEU A 28 -4.90 -0.67 -9.15
CA LEU A 28 -5.37 -1.06 -7.81
C LEU A 28 -5.76 0.18 -6.99
N GLU A 29 -6.60 -0.01 -5.97
CA GLU A 29 -6.91 1.02 -4.97
C GLU A 29 -6.65 0.48 -3.57
N LEU A 30 -5.69 1.08 -2.88
CA LEU A 30 -5.32 0.80 -1.50
C LEU A 30 -5.81 1.95 -0.61
N GLU A 31 -6.59 1.63 0.41
CA GLU A 31 -7.00 2.56 1.46
C GLU A 31 -6.54 2.03 2.83
N VAL A 32 -5.77 2.83 3.56
CA VAL A 32 -5.29 2.52 4.91
C VAL A 32 -5.96 3.45 5.91
N ARG A 33 -6.60 2.88 6.93
CA ARG A 33 -7.22 3.54 8.08
C ARG A 33 -6.73 2.95 9.40
N GLU A 34 -7.07 3.61 10.51
CA GLU A 34 -6.58 3.30 11.87
C GLU A 34 -6.60 1.80 12.24
N ARG A 35 -7.57 1.02 11.75
CA ARG A 35 -7.69 -0.43 12.02
C ARG A 35 -8.12 -1.25 10.81
N MET A 36 -8.03 -0.66 9.64
CA MET A 36 -8.58 -1.26 8.43
C MET A 36 -7.68 -0.96 7.24
N VAL A 37 -7.40 -1.98 6.45
CA VAL A 37 -6.77 -1.84 5.14
C VAL A 37 -7.68 -2.45 4.11
N MET A 38 -8.07 -1.69 3.11
CA MET A 38 -8.89 -2.16 1.99
C MET A 38 -8.07 -2.08 0.71
N VAL A 39 -8.11 -3.15 -0.09
CA VAL A 39 -7.42 -3.25 -1.37
C VAL A 39 -8.40 -3.72 -2.43
N HIS A 40 -8.62 -2.91 -3.46
CA HIS A 40 -9.37 -3.29 -4.66
C HIS A 40 -8.42 -3.77 -5.75
N GLY A 41 -8.91 -4.66 -6.61
CA GLY A 41 -8.12 -5.25 -7.69
C GLY A 41 -7.24 -6.41 -7.21
N VAL A 42 -7.68 -7.11 -6.16
CA VAL A 42 -6.98 -8.28 -5.60
C VAL A 42 -7.35 -9.56 -6.35
N LEU A 43 -6.34 -10.35 -6.66
CA LEU A 43 -6.45 -11.67 -7.27
C LEU A 43 -6.39 -12.80 -6.23
N SER A 44 -5.51 -12.65 -5.23
CA SER A 44 -5.38 -13.59 -4.12
C SER A 44 -4.66 -12.94 -2.95
N SER A 45 -4.84 -13.48 -1.75
CA SER A 45 -4.13 -13.02 -0.56
C SER A 45 -3.76 -14.17 0.38
N GLU A 46 -2.62 -14.05 1.06
CA GLU A 46 -2.16 -15.00 2.07
C GLU A 46 -1.57 -14.26 3.27
N VAL A 47 -1.80 -14.78 4.48
CA VAL A 47 -1.29 -14.21 5.72
C VAL A 47 -0.21 -15.12 6.30
N HIS A 48 0.97 -14.57 6.55
CA HIS A 48 2.12 -15.31 7.05
C HIS A 48 2.74 -14.61 8.26
N GLY A 49 3.11 -15.41 9.27
CA GLY A 49 4.01 -14.93 10.34
C GLY A 49 5.44 -14.83 9.81
N ILE A 50 6.09 -13.70 10.00
CA ILE A 50 7.48 -13.47 9.58
C ILE A 50 8.34 -13.06 10.78
N ARG A 51 9.67 -13.11 10.63
CA ARG A 51 10.63 -12.74 11.69
C ARG A 51 10.35 -13.46 13.00
N ASN A 52 10.21 -14.79 12.95
CA ASN A 52 9.89 -15.65 14.10
C ASN A 52 8.60 -15.21 14.83
N GLY A 53 7.57 -14.83 14.07
CA GLY A 53 6.27 -14.40 14.60
C GLY A 53 6.25 -12.98 15.18
N ARG A 54 7.35 -12.22 15.11
CA ARG A 54 7.37 -10.81 15.58
C ARG A 54 6.59 -9.86 14.67
N LYS A 55 6.39 -10.25 13.41
CA LYS A 55 5.62 -9.52 12.41
C LYS A 55 4.67 -10.48 11.68
N LYS A 56 3.62 -9.94 11.10
CA LYS A 56 2.75 -10.62 10.13
C LYS A 56 2.87 -9.88 8.80
N ALA A 57 2.89 -10.62 7.71
CA ALA A 57 2.79 -10.08 6.36
C ALA A 57 1.53 -10.63 5.71
N VAL A 58 0.70 -9.73 5.19
CA VAL A 58 -0.36 -10.10 4.25
C VAL A 58 0.20 -9.87 2.85
N TYR A 59 0.47 -10.96 2.15
CA TYR A 59 0.88 -10.95 0.76
C TYR A 59 -0.36 -10.92 -0.12
N VAL A 60 -0.40 -9.99 -1.06
CA VAL A 60 -1.54 -9.72 -1.92
C VAL A 60 -1.06 -9.73 -3.36
N ARG A 61 -1.64 -10.56 -4.22
CA ARG A 61 -1.47 -10.45 -5.67
C ARG A 61 -2.57 -9.57 -6.23
N HIS A 62 -2.23 -8.67 -7.16
CA HIS A 62 -3.18 -7.71 -7.72
C HIS A 62 -3.11 -7.64 -9.25
N VAL A 63 -4.13 -7.01 -9.84
CA VAL A 63 -4.30 -6.85 -11.29
C VAL A 63 -3.18 -6.07 -11.98
N GLY A 64 -2.38 -5.34 -11.20
CA GLY A 64 -1.18 -4.65 -11.64
C GLY A 64 -1.29 -3.14 -11.54
N ILE A 65 -0.19 -2.47 -11.89
CA ILE A 65 -0.10 -1.01 -11.97
C ILE A 65 -0.46 -0.61 -13.41
N THR A 66 -1.34 0.38 -13.58
CA THR A 66 -1.85 0.75 -14.92
C THR A 66 -1.99 2.25 -15.14
N MET A 67 -1.76 3.08 -14.11
CA MET A 67 -1.94 4.51 -14.26
C MET A 67 -0.70 5.12 -14.89
N ARG A 68 -0.87 5.68 -16.10
CA ARG A 68 0.19 6.44 -16.76
C ARG A 68 0.43 7.78 -16.07
N CYS A 69 1.69 8.18 -15.97
CA CYS A 69 2.04 9.50 -15.49
C CYS A 69 1.51 10.58 -16.44
N ASN A 70 0.66 11.47 -15.93
CA ASN A 70 0.17 12.59 -16.71
C ASN A 70 1.14 13.79 -16.58
N SER A 71 1.55 14.39 -17.70
CA SER A 71 2.61 15.39 -17.77
C SER A 71 2.26 16.75 -17.15
N PHE A 72 1.00 16.97 -16.78
CA PHE A 72 0.53 18.25 -16.21
C PHE A 72 0.68 18.38 -14.69
N ARG A 73 0.99 17.29 -13.98
CA ARG A 73 1.21 17.31 -12.52
C ARG A 73 2.67 17.01 -12.21
N GLU A 74 3.17 17.64 -11.16
CA GLU A 74 4.51 17.34 -10.66
C GLU A 74 4.59 15.89 -10.19
N ILE A 75 5.54 15.14 -10.74
CA ILE A 75 5.81 13.76 -10.38
C ILE A 75 6.92 13.77 -9.33
N VAL A 76 6.60 13.32 -8.13
CA VAL A 76 7.55 13.22 -7.03
C VAL A 76 8.04 11.78 -6.88
N GLN A 77 9.18 11.61 -6.23
CA GLN A 77 9.75 10.28 -5.91
C GLN A 77 9.54 9.91 -4.44
N GLU A 78 9.30 10.92 -3.60
CA GLU A 78 9.13 10.79 -2.17
C GLU A 78 8.11 11.81 -1.66
N ILE A 79 7.25 11.40 -0.74
CA ILE A 79 6.29 12.23 -0.03
C ILE A 79 6.47 11.96 1.46
N SER A 80 6.47 13.02 2.26
CA SER A 80 6.45 12.92 3.71
C SER A 80 5.26 13.69 4.26
N SER A 81 4.49 13.05 5.14
CA SER A 81 3.35 13.63 5.84
C SER A 81 3.32 13.11 7.29
N PRO A 82 2.52 13.72 8.18
CA PRO A 82 2.31 13.18 9.52
C PRO A 82 1.69 11.76 9.55
N LEU A 83 1.04 11.34 8.46
CA LEU A 83 0.36 10.04 8.39
C LEU A 83 1.26 8.94 7.83
N ALA A 84 2.13 9.26 6.89
CA ALA A 84 3.07 8.32 6.30
C ALA A 84 4.21 9.00 5.54
N GLN A 85 5.30 8.25 5.38
CA GLN A 85 6.34 8.49 4.40
C GLN A 85 6.18 7.51 3.24
N ILE A 86 6.14 8.02 2.01
CA ILE A 86 5.97 7.22 0.79
C ILE A 86 7.16 7.47 -0.11
N LYS A 87 7.79 6.39 -0.60
CA LYS A 87 8.98 6.47 -1.43
C LYS A 87 8.97 5.41 -2.52
N TYR A 88 9.22 5.83 -3.75
CA TYR A 88 9.56 4.92 -4.83
C TYR A 88 11.05 4.57 -4.79
N THR A 89 11.37 3.28 -4.93
CA THR A 89 12.74 2.79 -5.02
C THR A 89 12.88 1.94 -6.28
N ARG A 90 13.85 2.30 -7.14
CA ARG A 90 14.22 1.52 -8.31
C ARG A 90 15.48 0.71 -8.02
N SER A 91 15.42 -0.60 -8.24
CA SER A 91 16.55 -1.52 -8.11
C SER A 91 16.81 -2.26 -9.43
N ARG A 92 17.86 -3.09 -9.47
CA ARG A 92 18.11 -3.98 -10.62
C ARG A 92 17.06 -5.08 -10.78
N LEU A 93 16.30 -5.37 -9.72
CA LEU A 93 15.27 -6.43 -9.70
C LEU A 93 13.87 -5.89 -9.99
N GLY A 94 13.73 -4.57 -10.20
CA GLY A 94 12.44 -3.91 -10.40
C GLY A 94 12.26 -2.69 -9.51
N GLY A 95 11.12 -2.02 -9.70
CA GLY A 95 10.67 -0.88 -8.92
C GLY A 95 9.65 -1.29 -7.86
N TYR A 96 9.70 -0.65 -6.69
CA TYR A 96 8.68 -0.83 -5.65
C TYR A 96 8.41 0.50 -4.92
N LEU A 97 7.16 0.68 -4.53
CA LEU A 97 6.70 1.76 -3.66
C LEU A 97 6.72 1.26 -2.21
N THR A 98 7.33 2.02 -1.31
CA THR A 98 7.26 1.78 0.13
C THR A 98 6.41 2.85 0.79
N ILE A 99 5.43 2.44 1.60
CA ILE A 99 4.55 3.30 2.40
C ILE A 99 4.82 2.96 3.87
N ILE A 100 5.53 3.82 4.59
CA ILE A 100 5.77 3.68 6.03
C ILE A 100 4.69 4.47 6.74
N THR A 101 3.76 3.76 7.38
CA THR A 101 2.61 4.37 8.06
C THR A 101 2.96 4.81 9.47
N SER A 102 2.27 5.85 9.96
CA SER A 102 2.37 6.24 11.37
C SER A 102 1.75 5.17 12.27
N GLY A 103 2.13 5.16 13.56
CA GLY A 103 1.64 4.19 14.53
C GLY A 103 0.12 4.19 14.74
N ARG A 104 -0.59 5.22 14.24
CA ARG A 104 -2.05 5.29 14.27
C ARG A 104 -2.71 4.19 13.43
N PHE A 105 -2.11 3.74 12.34
CA PHE A 105 -2.76 2.83 11.38
C PHE A 105 -2.67 1.35 11.77
N LEU A 106 -1.99 1.02 12.88
CA LEU A 106 -1.65 -0.35 13.31
C LEU A 106 -0.93 -1.21 12.25
N THR A 107 -0.57 -0.59 11.15
CA THR A 107 0.25 -1.09 10.06
C THR A 107 1.64 -0.49 10.21
N ASP A 108 2.69 -1.29 10.03
CA ASP A 108 4.05 -0.78 10.12
C ASP A 108 4.45 -0.14 8.79
N TYR A 109 4.30 -0.90 7.71
CA TYR A 109 4.59 -0.45 6.35
C TYR A 109 3.92 -1.35 5.31
N ILE A 110 3.80 -0.81 4.10
CA ILE A 110 3.29 -1.52 2.92
C ILE A 110 4.34 -1.39 1.82
N VAL A 111 4.63 -2.48 1.12
CA VAL A 111 5.45 -2.48 -0.09
C VAL A 111 4.57 -2.90 -1.25
N VAL A 112 4.59 -2.13 -2.34
CA VAL A 112 3.82 -2.39 -3.56
C VAL A 112 4.79 -2.48 -4.74
N ASP A 113 4.75 -3.56 -5.49
CA ASP A 113 5.47 -3.72 -6.76
C ASP A 113 4.48 -3.79 -7.94
N GLU A 114 4.96 -4.22 -9.11
CA GLU A 114 4.17 -4.29 -10.35
C GLU A 114 2.95 -5.24 -10.26
N SER A 115 3.00 -6.28 -9.43
CA SER A 115 1.99 -7.35 -9.40
C SER A 115 1.65 -7.90 -8.00
N ALA A 116 2.43 -7.51 -6.99
CA ALA A 116 2.30 -7.96 -5.63
C ALA A 116 2.45 -6.80 -4.63
N MET A 117 1.80 -6.98 -3.49
CA MET A 117 1.86 -6.09 -2.35
C MET A 117 2.10 -6.90 -1.08
N ALA A 118 2.91 -6.37 -0.17
CA ALA A 118 3.07 -6.89 1.18
C ALA A 118 2.65 -5.83 2.20
N ILE A 119 1.59 -6.12 2.97
CA ILE A 119 1.15 -5.28 4.09
C ILE A 119 1.73 -5.89 5.37
N VAL A 120 2.61 -5.14 6.04
CA VAL A 120 3.35 -5.63 7.21
C VAL A 120 2.81 -5.03 8.50
N LEU A 121 2.52 -5.91 9.44
CA LEU A 121 1.82 -5.62 10.70
C LEU A 121 2.61 -6.18 11.89
N PRO A 122 2.44 -5.65 13.10
CA PRO A 122 2.98 -6.26 14.32
C PRO A 122 2.42 -7.67 14.54
N GLY A 123 3.28 -8.64 14.88
CA GLY A 123 2.86 -10.04 14.97
C GLY A 123 1.87 -10.36 16.09
N ARG A 124 1.84 -9.52 17.13
CA ARG A 124 0.91 -9.64 18.26
C ARG A 124 -0.53 -9.23 17.93
N ARG A 125 -0.76 -8.52 16.82
CA ARG A 125 -2.09 -8.05 16.40
C ARG A 125 -2.84 -9.17 15.71
N GLU A 126 -4.14 -9.26 15.94
CA GLU A 126 -5.00 -10.14 15.15
C GLU A 126 -5.38 -9.46 13.85
N VAL A 127 -5.50 -10.25 12.79
CA VAL A 127 -5.80 -9.74 11.44
C VAL A 127 -6.82 -10.67 10.83
N TYR A 128 -8.00 -10.12 10.56
CA TYR A 128 -9.08 -10.82 9.89
C TYR A 128 -9.10 -10.37 8.44
N ALA A 129 -8.87 -11.31 7.53
CA ALA A 129 -8.88 -11.06 6.09
C ALA A 129 -10.21 -11.53 5.51
N GLU A 130 -10.98 -10.60 4.95
CA GLU A 130 -12.21 -10.87 4.24
C GLU A 130 -12.01 -10.58 2.76
N MET A 131 -12.34 -11.56 1.91
CA MET A 131 -12.33 -11.38 0.46
C MET A 131 -13.77 -11.34 -0.05
N ALA A 132 -14.15 -10.22 -0.65
CA ALA A 132 -15.45 -10.03 -1.31
C ALA A 132 -15.21 -9.66 -2.78
N GLY A 133 -15.37 -10.63 -3.69
CA GLY A 133 -15.02 -10.43 -5.10
C GLY A 133 -13.52 -10.18 -5.27
N ASN A 134 -13.16 -9.04 -5.85
CA ASN A 134 -11.77 -8.59 -6.03
C ASN A 134 -11.33 -7.56 -4.96
N VAL A 135 -12.02 -7.53 -3.83
CA VAL A 135 -11.74 -6.60 -2.72
C VAL A 135 -11.31 -7.39 -1.50
N LEU A 136 -10.13 -7.08 -1.01
CA LEU A 136 -9.61 -7.57 0.27
C LEU A 136 -9.81 -6.49 1.33
N THR A 137 -10.48 -6.85 2.43
CA THR A 137 -10.57 -6.02 3.62
C THR A 137 -9.84 -6.71 4.77
N LEU A 138 -8.89 -6.01 5.38
CA LEU A 138 -8.17 -6.43 6.57
C LEU A 138 -8.69 -5.66 7.78
N TYR A 139 -9.15 -6.36 8.80
CA TYR A 139 -9.50 -5.78 10.10
C TYR A 139 -8.40 -6.10 11.12
N ILE A 140 -7.85 -5.07 11.76
CA ILE A 140 -6.69 -5.17 12.66
C ILE A 140 -7.12 -4.90 14.11
N VAL A 141 -6.83 -5.84 15.01
CA VAL A 141 -7.19 -5.79 16.45
C VAL A 141 -5.95 -5.84 17.33
#